data_AF-A0A943VKI2-F1
#
_entry.id   AF-A0A943VKI2-F1
#
_cell.length_a   1.000
_cell.length_b   1.000
_cell.length_c   1.000
_cell.angle_alpha   90.00
_cell.angle_beta   90.00
_cell.angle_gamma   90.00
#
_symmetry.space_group_name_H-M   'P 1'
#
loop_
_entity.id
_entity.type
_entity.pdbx_description
1 polymer ?
#
loop_
_entity_poly.entity_id
_entity_poly.type
_entity_poly.pdbx_seq_one_letter_code
_entity_poly.pdbx_strand_id
1 'polypeptide(L)'
;MEQIIDLKEVGRVLVKRRRKIINVTVACMVLGGAYGFLAPSTYQSTSMLRIKQSQGLSNSVLSSANGYSDSMARQLMNTDAEILKSRNVVEPVISAIEDPEGTGKVPTYEEFVKTRIETKPYKETELLQVSVTGKSPEQAQEANQLLIDTFLKRLADISHVEQRTTREFLQKRVVTAKEELEQAEKKLQQFQVDNKVYSTADQMKGLTDKITLIDREKAQNQLDLETAQAALGSINEQLGSAGKSIADSATVQAYKGQLADLEARKASYVGKYTDEHPAMKEINQQIEEAKSGLNAEINAIASQQAPSSNSAQQGLLADKFRNEAALAVAQGKESTLANLDKENEEAMKNLPEKERGYIQAKRDVDVAQDIYEMLSKRLEEAKVAEVMVPNEVQIVDAPILPEKAIAPRKVLILLGSTIFGLILGCLYTLGQFFYNRKVQSVQEINEILGIENLGVIPNHEEKECEESSNRIVALWRKVRG
;
A
#
# COMPACT_ATOMS: atom_id res chain seq x y z
N MET A 1 1.63 9.04 63.26
CA MET A 1 0.51 8.10 63.42
C MET A 1 0.29 7.42 62.08
N GLU A 2 0.87 6.24 61.90
CA GLU A 2 0.55 5.38 60.76
C GLU A 2 -0.74 4.63 61.10
N GLN A 3 -1.83 4.95 60.41
CA GLN A 3 -3.06 4.17 60.49
C GLN A 3 -2.80 2.84 59.77
N ILE A 4 -2.56 1.78 60.54
CA ILE A 4 -2.52 0.42 60.00
C ILE A 4 -3.96 0.04 59.66
N ILE A 5 -4.30 0.06 58.36
CA ILE A 5 -5.61 -0.34 57.87
C ILE A 5 -5.74 -1.86 58.03
N ASP A 6 -6.58 -2.33 58.96
CA ASP A 6 -6.86 -3.76 59.10
C ASP A 6 -7.76 -4.25 57.95
N LEU A 7 -7.21 -5.08 57.08
CA LEU A 7 -7.94 -5.69 55.95
C LEU A 7 -9.18 -6.48 56.41
N LYS A 8 -9.18 -7.04 57.62
CA LYS A 8 -10.35 -7.76 58.17
C LYS A 8 -11.51 -6.82 58.47
N GLU A 9 -11.22 -5.59 58.89
CA GLU A 9 -12.24 -4.59 59.18
C GLU A 9 -12.90 -4.08 57.89
N VAL A 10 -12.09 -3.80 56.88
CA VAL A 10 -12.55 -3.44 55.52
C VAL A 10 -13.50 -4.52 54.97
N GLY A 11 -13.12 -5.78 55.06
CA GLY A 11 -13.96 -6.91 54.62
C GLY A 11 -15.29 -7.00 55.37
N ARG A 12 -15.29 -6.78 56.69
CA ARG A 12 -16.51 -6.82 57.52
C ARG A 12 -17.48 -5.68 57.17
N VAL A 13 -16.97 -4.48 56.90
CA VAL A 13 -17.77 -3.32 56.47
C VAL A 13 -18.47 -3.59 55.14
N LEU A 14 -17.76 -4.18 54.17
CA LEU A 14 -18.31 -4.54 52.86
C LEU A 14 -19.45 -5.56 52.99
N VAL A 15 -19.26 -6.62 53.80
CA VAL A 15 -20.30 -7.65 54.02
C VAL A 15 -21.51 -7.10 54.76
N LYS A 16 -21.30 -6.24 55.77
CA LYS A 16 -22.38 -5.60 56.54
C LYS A 16 -23.23 -4.66 55.68
N ARG A 17 -22.60 -4.00 54.70
CA ARG A 17 -23.26 -3.04 53.78
C ARG A 17 -23.55 -3.62 52.39
N ARG A 18 -23.53 -4.96 52.22
CA ARG A 18 -23.76 -5.63 50.92
C ARG A 18 -25.00 -5.17 50.17
N ARG A 19 -26.09 -4.80 50.87
CA ARG A 19 -27.31 -4.26 50.25
C ARG A 19 -27.06 -2.94 49.51
N LYS A 20 -26.19 -2.05 50.02
CA LYS A 20 -25.83 -0.80 49.34
C LYS A 20 -25.00 -1.08 48.08
N ILE A 21 -24.06 -2.02 48.17
CA ILE A 21 -23.23 -2.45 47.03
C ILE A 21 -24.13 -3.02 45.92
N ILE A 22 -25.06 -3.92 46.29
CA ILE A 22 -26.04 -4.51 45.36
C ILE A 22 -26.90 -3.41 44.73
N ASN A 23 -27.45 -2.46 45.50
CA ASN A 23 -28.28 -1.39 44.94
C ASN A 23 -27.52 -0.51 43.94
N VAL A 24 -26.27 -0.13 44.25
CA VAL A 24 -25.42 0.64 43.33
C VAL A 24 -25.11 -0.17 42.08
N THR A 25 -24.83 -1.47 42.24
CA THR A 25 -24.55 -2.37 41.11
C THR A 25 -25.77 -2.52 40.20
N VAL A 26 -26.97 -2.71 40.78
CA VAL A 26 -28.23 -2.79 40.04
C VAL A 26 -28.52 -1.46 39.33
N ALA A 27 -28.30 -0.32 39.96
CA ALA A 27 -28.45 0.98 39.32
C ALA A 27 -27.53 1.14 38.10
N CYS A 28 -26.25 0.78 38.23
CA CYS A 28 -25.31 0.77 37.10
C CYS A 28 -25.71 -0.21 36.00
N MET A 29 -26.22 -1.40 36.37
CA MET A 29 -26.69 -2.40 35.41
C MET A 29 -27.93 -1.92 34.63
N VAL A 30 -28.87 -1.25 35.29
CA VAL A 30 -30.05 -0.65 34.65
C VAL A 30 -29.63 0.48 33.70
N LEU A 31 -28.72 1.37 34.13
CA LEU A 31 -28.20 2.43 33.27
C LEU A 31 -27.43 1.88 32.05
N GLY A 32 -26.60 0.87 32.25
CA GLY A 32 -25.89 0.18 31.18
C GLY A 32 -26.81 -0.54 30.21
N GLY A 33 -27.84 -1.21 30.73
CA GLY A 33 -28.88 -1.85 29.94
C GLY A 33 -29.67 -0.83 29.11
N ALA A 34 -30.11 0.27 29.73
CA ALA A 34 -30.79 1.36 29.04
C ALA A 34 -29.91 1.93 27.91
N TYR A 35 -28.63 2.22 28.18
CA TYR A 35 -27.69 2.67 27.16
C TYR A 35 -27.55 1.64 26.01
N GLY A 36 -27.41 0.36 26.32
CA GLY A 36 -27.30 -0.70 25.32
C GLY A 36 -28.53 -0.91 24.44
N PHE A 37 -29.72 -0.45 24.87
CA PHE A 37 -30.95 -0.49 24.08
C PHE A 37 -31.24 0.83 23.34
N LEU A 38 -30.85 1.99 23.91
CA LEU A 38 -31.09 3.30 23.32
C LEU A 38 -30.00 3.72 22.32
N ALA A 39 -28.78 3.23 22.45
CA ALA A 39 -27.68 3.60 21.56
C ALA A 39 -27.93 3.10 20.13
N PRO A 40 -27.61 3.90 19.10
CA PRO A 40 -27.84 3.53 17.71
C PRO A 40 -27.07 2.26 17.35
N SER A 41 -27.77 1.31 16.72
CA SER A 41 -27.15 0.08 16.23
C SER A 41 -26.34 0.38 14.97
N THR A 42 -25.13 -0.17 14.89
CA THR A 42 -24.28 -0.06 13.70
C THR A 42 -24.04 -1.43 13.10
N TYR A 43 -23.98 -1.47 11.78
CA TYR A 43 -23.84 -2.69 10.98
C TYR A 43 -22.59 -2.58 10.13
N GLN A 44 -21.90 -3.69 9.87
CA GLN A 44 -20.67 -3.71 9.08
C GLN A 44 -20.84 -4.66 7.91
N SER A 45 -20.73 -4.13 6.68
CA SER A 45 -20.62 -4.96 5.48
C SER A 45 -19.15 -5.21 5.19
N THR A 46 -18.84 -6.42 4.74
CA THR A 46 -17.49 -6.87 4.40
C THR A 46 -17.44 -7.35 2.97
N SER A 47 -16.34 -7.05 2.29
CA SER A 47 -16.01 -7.49 0.94
C SER A 47 -14.55 -7.94 0.88
N MET A 48 -14.24 -8.77 -0.12
CA MET A 48 -12.90 -9.29 -0.34
C MET A 48 -12.42 -8.96 -1.75
N LEU A 49 -11.28 -8.27 -1.82
CA LEU A 49 -10.63 -7.91 -3.08
C LEU A 49 -9.31 -8.67 -3.20
N ARG A 50 -9.02 -9.20 -4.38
CA ARG A 50 -7.71 -9.76 -4.72
C ARG A 50 -6.92 -8.73 -5.52
N ILE A 51 -5.72 -8.44 -5.04
CA ILE A 51 -4.81 -7.47 -5.67
C ILE A 51 -3.69 -8.24 -6.37
N LYS A 52 -3.65 -8.14 -7.70
CA LYS A 52 -2.63 -8.70 -8.58
C LYS A 52 -1.66 -7.60 -9.01
N GLN A 53 -0.40 -7.98 -9.21
CA GLN A 53 0.61 -7.06 -9.73
C GLN A 53 0.28 -6.63 -11.17
N SER A 54 0.37 -5.32 -11.45
CA SER A 54 0.22 -4.79 -12.80
C SER A 54 1.40 -5.24 -13.69
N GLN A 55 1.05 -5.94 -14.77
CA GLN A 55 1.98 -6.29 -15.86
C GLN A 55 1.97 -5.16 -16.88
N GLY A 56 2.55 -4.00 -16.54
CA GLY A 56 2.74 -2.90 -17.49
C GLY A 56 3.78 -3.24 -18.57
N LEU A 57 3.76 -2.53 -19.70
CA LEU A 57 4.75 -2.65 -20.80
C LEU A 57 6.21 -2.42 -20.34
N SER A 58 6.41 -1.66 -19.27
CA SER A 58 7.71 -1.47 -18.61
C SER A 58 8.08 -2.64 -17.67
N ASN A 59 7.10 -3.35 -17.13
CA ASN A 59 7.28 -4.50 -16.24
C ASN A 59 7.48 -5.82 -16.99
N SER A 60 7.04 -5.94 -18.25
CA SER A 60 7.08 -7.20 -19.00
C SER A 60 8.50 -7.68 -19.34
N VAL A 61 9.48 -6.78 -19.40
CA VAL A 61 10.88 -7.12 -19.73
C VAL A 61 11.66 -7.69 -18.53
N LEU A 62 11.17 -7.46 -17.29
CA LEU A 62 11.91 -7.82 -16.06
C LEU A 62 11.14 -8.77 -15.12
N SER A 63 9.85 -9.00 -15.33
CA SER A 63 8.98 -9.70 -14.37
C SER A 63 8.80 -11.20 -14.60
N SER A 64 9.25 -11.76 -15.73
CA SER A 64 8.97 -13.14 -16.10
C SER A 64 9.69 -14.21 -15.27
N ALA A 65 10.51 -13.84 -14.27
CA ALA A 65 11.33 -14.79 -13.50
C ALA A 65 11.27 -14.64 -11.97
N ASN A 66 10.43 -13.76 -11.41
CA ASN A 66 10.44 -13.53 -9.96
C ASN A 66 9.57 -14.50 -9.16
N GLY A 67 10.21 -15.16 -8.20
CA GLY A 67 9.53 -15.74 -7.04
C GLY A 67 8.90 -14.65 -6.18
N TYR A 68 7.65 -14.89 -5.79
CA TYR A 68 6.82 -14.03 -4.94
C TYR A 68 7.52 -13.68 -3.62
N SER A 69 7.76 -12.39 -3.35
CA SER A 69 8.18 -11.94 -2.02
C SER A 69 6.96 -11.39 -1.25
N ASP A 70 6.73 -11.93 -0.05
CA ASP A 70 5.59 -11.56 0.82
C ASP A 70 5.58 -10.07 1.20
N SER A 71 6.75 -9.41 1.20
CA SER A 71 6.88 -7.97 1.47
C SER A 71 6.32 -7.10 0.34
N MET A 72 6.50 -7.51 -0.93
CA MET A 72 6.04 -6.74 -2.09
C MET A 72 4.53 -6.82 -2.26
N ALA A 73 3.94 -7.99 -2.03
CA ALA A 73 2.49 -8.15 -2.02
C ALA A 73 1.83 -7.25 -0.97
N ARG A 74 2.39 -7.22 0.25
CA ARG A 74 1.92 -6.34 1.34
C ARG A 74 2.02 -4.85 0.99
N GLN A 75 3.07 -4.44 0.30
CA GLN A 75 3.24 -3.05 -0.12
C GLN A 75 2.17 -2.63 -1.13
N LEU A 76 1.92 -3.45 -2.16
CA LEU A 76 0.86 -3.19 -3.14
C LEU A 76 -0.51 -3.12 -2.45
N MET A 77 -0.80 -4.04 -1.54
CA MET A 77 -2.06 -4.04 -0.79
C MET A 77 -2.23 -2.79 0.08
N ASN A 78 -1.15 -2.29 0.68
CA ASN A 78 -1.19 -1.06 1.46
C ASN A 78 -1.41 0.17 0.57
N THR A 79 -0.74 0.24 -0.58
CA THR A 79 -0.94 1.32 -1.55
C THR A 79 -2.39 1.36 -2.05
N ASP A 80 -2.93 0.22 -2.45
CA ASP A 80 -4.32 0.10 -2.91
C ASP A 80 -5.33 0.40 -1.80
N ALA A 81 -5.03 0.00 -0.55
CA ALA A 81 -5.84 0.37 0.61
C ALA A 81 -5.86 1.89 0.85
N GLU A 82 -4.77 2.60 0.56
CA GLU A 82 -4.74 4.07 0.65
C GLU A 82 -5.40 4.75 -0.55
N ILE A 83 -5.30 4.19 -1.76
CA ILE A 83 -6.04 4.67 -2.94
C ILE A 83 -7.56 4.52 -2.71
N LEU A 84 -7.98 3.39 -2.13
CA LEU A 84 -9.38 3.14 -1.77
C LEU A 84 -9.91 4.15 -0.76
N LYS A 85 -9.05 4.64 0.16
CA LYS A 85 -9.42 5.69 1.11
C LYS A 85 -9.35 7.09 0.51
N SER A 86 -8.80 7.29 -0.68
CA SER A 86 -8.58 8.62 -1.26
C SER A 86 -9.87 9.42 -1.42
N ARG A 87 -9.77 10.76 -1.38
CA ARG A 87 -10.91 11.69 -1.53
C ARG A 87 -11.74 11.41 -2.78
N ASN A 88 -11.09 11.18 -3.92
CA ASN A 88 -11.78 10.90 -5.19
C ASN A 88 -12.59 9.59 -5.19
N VAL A 89 -12.31 8.68 -4.24
CA VAL A 89 -13.05 7.44 -4.05
C VAL A 89 -14.13 7.58 -2.98
N VAL A 90 -13.79 8.22 -1.85
CA VAL A 90 -14.67 8.27 -0.68
C VAL A 90 -15.69 9.41 -0.74
N GLU A 91 -15.36 10.58 -1.32
CA GLU A 91 -16.29 11.71 -1.39
C GLU A 91 -17.57 11.38 -2.20
N PRO A 92 -17.51 10.71 -3.37
CA PRO A 92 -18.72 10.26 -4.07
C PRO A 92 -19.59 9.32 -3.21
N VAL A 93 -18.97 8.47 -2.39
CA VAL A 93 -19.67 7.55 -1.48
C VAL A 93 -20.37 8.32 -0.36
N ILE A 94 -19.67 9.30 0.24
CA ILE A 94 -20.24 10.17 1.28
C ILE A 94 -21.46 10.91 0.72
N SER A 95 -21.34 11.53 -0.45
CA SER A 95 -22.43 12.28 -1.07
C SER A 95 -23.64 11.39 -1.37
N ALA A 96 -23.43 10.18 -1.89
CA ALA A 96 -24.55 9.27 -2.21
C ALA A 96 -25.26 8.73 -0.96
N ILE A 97 -24.52 8.45 0.12
CA ILE A 97 -25.03 7.71 1.28
C ILE A 97 -25.50 8.62 2.43
N GLU A 98 -24.80 9.72 2.69
CA GLU A 98 -25.11 10.63 3.81
C GLU A 98 -25.84 11.90 3.36
N ASP A 99 -25.82 12.25 2.06
CA ASP A 99 -26.56 13.40 1.54
C ASP A 99 -27.27 13.16 0.19
N PRO A 100 -28.19 12.17 0.12
CA PRO A 100 -28.92 11.87 -1.10
C PRO A 100 -29.80 13.03 -1.59
N GLU A 101 -30.14 14.00 -0.72
CA GLU A 101 -31.01 15.14 -1.03
C GLU A 101 -30.28 16.51 -1.09
N GLY A 102 -28.95 16.56 -0.90
CA GLY A 102 -28.15 17.79 -1.02
C GLY A 102 -28.32 18.81 0.13
N THR A 103 -28.68 18.32 1.31
CA THR A 103 -28.96 19.07 2.54
C THR A 103 -27.72 19.61 3.26
N GLY A 104 -26.51 19.20 2.85
CA GLY A 104 -25.24 19.77 3.32
C GLY A 104 -24.80 19.38 4.74
N LYS A 105 -25.51 18.46 5.41
CA LYS A 105 -25.10 17.87 6.70
C LYS A 105 -24.32 16.59 6.49
N VAL A 106 -23.17 16.70 5.85
CA VAL A 106 -22.27 15.57 5.56
C VAL A 106 -21.14 15.50 6.58
N PRO A 107 -20.76 14.30 7.07
CA PRO A 107 -19.55 14.13 7.84
C PRO A 107 -18.33 14.53 6.98
N THR A 108 -17.32 15.12 7.61
CA THR A 108 -16.06 15.44 6.93
C THR A 108 -15.41 14.14 6.43
N TYR A 109 -14.75 14.19 5.27
CA TYR A 109 -13.98 13.07 4.73
C TYR A 109 -13.10 12.36 5.77
N GLU A 110 -12.34 13.11 6.59
CA GLU A 110 -11.47 12.49 7.62
C GLU A 110 -12.26 11.70 8.66
N GLU A 111 -13.44 12.19 9.06
CA GLU A 111 -14.30 11.51 10.02
C GLU A 111 -14.87 10.23 9.43
N PHE A 112 -15.34 10.29 8.18
CA PHE A 112 -15.89 9.13 7.49
C PHE A 112 -14.85 8.03 7.31
N VAL A 113 -13.68 8.35 6.77
CA VAL A 113 -12.61 7.35 6.57
C VAL A 113 -12.20 6.72 7.90
N LYS A 114 -12.01 7.52 8.95
CA LYS A 114 -11.54 7.02 10.25
C LYS A 114 -12.57 6.16 10.99
N THR A 115 -13.86 6.45 10.84
CA THR A 115 -14.93 5.80 11.63
C THR A 115 -15.70 4.74 10.87
N ARG A 116 -15.77 4.82 9.54
CA ARG A 116 -16.65 4.00 8.71
C ARG A 116 -15.90 2.97 7.88
N ILE A 117 -14.66 3.23 7.47
CA ILE A 117 -13.91 2.37 6.55
C ILE A 117 -12.76 1.69 7.30
N GLU A 118 -12.69 0.38 7.20
CA GLU A 118 -11.57 -0.42 7.71
C GLU A 118 -11.03 -1.34 6.62
N THR A 119 -9.73 -1.29 6.39
CA THR A 119 -9.01 -2.12 5.41
C THR A 119 -8.06 -3.05 6.14
N LYS A 120 -8.17 -4.37 5.92
CA LYS A 120 -7.32 -5.39 6.55
C LYS A 120 -6.70 -6.31 5.49
N PRO A 121 -5.40 -6.20 5.21
CA PRO A 121 -4.71 -7.18 4.38
C PRO A 121 -4.58 -8.52 5.14
N TYR A 122 -4.91 -9.63 4.48
CA TYR A 122 -4.67 -10.97 5.01
C TYR A 122 -3.19 -11.36 4.84
N LYS A 123 -2.56 -11.80 5.93
CA LYS A 123 -1.14 -12.19 5.92
C LYS A 123 -0.89 -13.30 4.90
N GLU A 124 0.19 -13.20 4.13
CA GLU A 124 0.65 -14.23 3.18
C GLU A 124 -0.37 -14.52 2.06
N THR A 125 -1.23 -13.55 1.73
CA THR A 125 -2.20 -13.67 0.63
C THR A 125 -2.33 -12.36 -0.14
N GLU A 126 -2.85 -12.42 -1.36
CA GLU A 126 -3.20 -11.26 -2.20
C GLU A 126 -4.58 -10.66 -1.84
N LEU A 127 -5.12 -11.00 -0.66
CA LEU A 127 -6.51 -10.67 -0.28
C LEU A 127 -6.58 -9.46 0.65
N LEU A 128 -7.25 -8.40 0.19
CA LEU A 128 -7.59 -7.22 0.97
C LEU A 128 -9.06 -7.30 1.41
N GLN A 129 -9.26 -7.38 2.73
CA GLN A 129 -10.58 -7.22 3.31
C GLN A 129 -10.94 -5.74 3.39
N VAL A 130 -12.10 -5.37 2.87
CA VAL A 130 -12.65 -4.04 3.01
C VAL A 130 -13.93 -4.14 3.83
N SER A 131 -14.06 -3.27 4.82
CA SER A 131 -15.21 -3.24 5.71
C SER A 131 -15.75 -1.84 5.85
N VAL A 132 -17.07 -1.69 5.66
CA VAL A 132 -17.76 -0.41 5.76
C VAL A 132 -18.89 -0.50 6.79
N THR A 133 -18.95 0.49 7.69
CA THR A 133 -19.94 0.55 8.77
C THR A 133 -21.11 1.46 8.41
N GLY A 134 -22.34 0.96 8.42
CA GLY A 134 -23.59 1.71 8.18
C GLY A 134 -24.49 1.82 9.40
N LYS A 135 -25.51 2.68 9.32
CA LYS A 135 -26.59 2.82 10.33
C LYS A 135 -27.66 1.74 10.18
N SER A 136 -27.86 1.22 8.96
CA SER A 136 -28.69 0.05 8.66
C SER A 136 -27.88 -1.02 7.91
N PRO A 137 -28.36 -2.28 7.86
CA PRO A 137 -27.74 -3.32 7.04
C PRO A 137 -27.63 -2.95 5.56
N GLU A 138 -28.69 -2.39 5.00
CA GLU A 138 -28.78 -2.00 3.58
C GLU A 138 -27.81 -0.87 3.29
N GLN A 139 -27.78 0.15 4.15
CA GLN A 139 -26.85 1.28 4.01
C GLN A 139 -25.39 0.82 4.09
N ALA A 140 -25.08 -0.13 4.98
CA ALA A 140 -23.72 -0.67 5.11
C ALA A 140 -23.29 -1.42 3.84
N GLN A 141 -24.19 -2.21 3.25
CA GLN A 141 -23.93 -2.96 2.03
C GLN A 141 -23.78 -2.02 0.82
N GLU A 142 -24.70 -1.08 0.66
CA GLU A 142 -24.69 -0.11 -0.43
C GLU A 142 -23.44 0.78 -0.38
N ALA A 143 -23.08 1.28 0.80
CA ALA A 143 -21.86 2.06 0.97
C ALA A 143 -20.60 1.27 0.62
N ASN A 144 -20.54 -0.02 0.98
CA ASN A 144 -19.42 -0.88 0.62
C ASN A 144 -19.37 -1.16 -0.89
N GLN A 145 -20.52 -1.44 -1.51
CA GLN A 145 -20.62 -1.65 -2.95
C GLN A 145 -20.17 -0.42 -3.73
N LEU A 146 -20.70 0.75 -3.39
CA LEU A 146 -20.35 2.00 -4.05
C LEU A 146 -18.87 2.37 -3.84
N LEU A 147 -18.31 2.06 -2.67
CA LEU A 147 -16.89 2.27 -2.39
C LEU A 147 -16.02 1.42 -3.32
N ILE A 148 -16.34 0.13 -3.48
CA ILE A 148 -15.61 -0.78 -4.38
C ILE A 148 -15.74 -0.32 -5.83
N ASP A 149 -16.96 0.00 -6.28
CA ASP A 149 -17.21 0.40 -7.67
C ASP A 149 -16.47 1.71 -8.01
N THR A 150 -16.49 2.67 -7.09
CA THR A 150 -15.76 3.94 -7.26
C THR A 150 -14.25 3.73 -7.20
N PHE A 151 -13.77 2.81 -6.35
CA PHE A 151 -12.37 2.44 -6.28
C PHE A 151 -11.87 1.79 -7.58
N LEU A 152 -12.60 0.80 -8.10
CA LEU A 152 -12.28 0.13 -9.37
C LEU A 152 -12.28 1.11 -10.54
N LYS A 153 -13.26 2.02 -10.57
CA LYS A 153 -13.30 3.09 -11.56
C LYS A 153 -12.11 4.03 -11.44
N ARG A 154 -11.71 4.40 -10.22
CA ARG A 154 -10.54 5.26 -9.98
C ARG A 154 -9.24 4.60 -10.45
N LEU A 155 -9.07 3.30 -10.20
CA LEU A 155 -7.91 2.56 -10.70
C LEU A 155 -7.89 2.51 -12.23
N ALA A 156 -9.04 2.24 -12.84
CA ALA A 156 -9.17 2.28 -14.31
C ALA A 156 -8.80 3.66 -14.87
N ASP A 157 -9.31 4.74 -14.27
CA ASP A 157 -9.01 6.11 -14.69
C ASP A 157 -7.50 6.45 -14.58
N ILE A 158 -6.86 6.08 -13.47
CA ILE A 158 -5.41 6.29 -13.29
C ILE A 158 -4.63 5.53 -14.37
N SER A 159 -4.91 4.24 -14.56
CA SER A 159 -4.25 3.41 -15.54
C SER A 159 -4.42 3.94 -16.97
N HIS A 160 -5.64 4.32 -17.36
CA HIS A 160 -5.91 4.90 -18.68
C HIS A 160 -5.16 6.22 -18.91
N VAL A 161 -5.06 7.09 -17.91
CA VAL A 161 -4.33 8.37 -18.02
C VAL A 161 -2.83 8.12 -18.24
N GLU A 162 -2.24 7.18 -17.51
CA GLU A 162 -0.83 6.81 -17.69
C GLU A 162 -0.57 6.24 -19.08
N GLN A 163 -1.37 5.25 -19.52
CA GLN A 163 -1.20 4.63 -20.84
C GLN A 163 -1.43 5.63 -21.99
N ARG A 164 -2.42 6.52 -21.85
CA ARG A 164 -2.68 7.60 -22.81
C ARG A 164 -1.46 8.50 -22.98
N THR A 165 -0.82 8.87 -21.88
CA THR A 165 0.37 9.74 -21.89
C THR A 165 1.53 9.07 -22.64
N THR A 166 1.80 7.79 -22.35
CA THR A 166 2.81 7.01 -23.06
C THR A 166 2.51 6.90 -24.55
N ARG A 167 1.26 6.61 -24.93
CA ARG A 167 0.84 6.52 -26.33
C ARG A 167 0.99 7.86 -27.06
N GLU A 168 0.62 8.98 -26.43
CA GLU A 168 0.79 10.34 -26.99
C GLU A 168 2.27 10.68 -27.23
N PHE A 169 3.15 10.31 -26.29
CA PHE A 169 4.59 10.49 -26.43
C PHE A 169 5.16 9.65 -27.58
N LEU A 170 4.85 8.36 -27.63
CA LEU A 170 5.31 7.46 -28.70
C LEU A 170 4.78 7.91 -30.07
N GLN A 171 3.53 8.37 -30.13
CA GLN A 171 2.95 8.88 -31.36
C GLN A 171 3.73 10.08 -31.92
N LYS A 172 4.13 11.04 -31.06
CA LYS A 172 4.99 12.15 -31.48
C LYS A 172 6.34 11.65 -32.00
N ARG A 173 6.99 10.73 -31.28
CA ARG A 173 8.29 10.18 -31.68
C ARG A 173 8.24 9.40 -33.00
N VAL A 174 7.17 8.65 -33.26
CA VAL A 174 6.95 7.94 -34.54
C VAL A 174 6.85 8.92 -35.71
N VAL A 175 6.15 10.05 -35.54
CA VAL A 175 6.05 11.08 -36.59
C VAL A 175 7.42 11.68 -36.89
N THR A 176 8.17 12.08 -35.86
CA THR A 176 9.53 12.62 -36.04
C THR A 176 10.48 11.60 -36.66
N ALA A 177 10.46 10.35 -36.20
CA ALA A 177 11.30 9.28 -36.76
C ALA A 177 10.97 9.00 -38.23
N LYS A 178 9.70 9.09 -38.63
CA LYS A 178 9.30 8.99 -40.03
C LYS A 178 9.88 10.12 -40.89
N GLU A 179 9.83 11.36 -40.40
CA GLU A 179 10.43 12.49 -41.11
C GLU A 179 11.94 12.36 -41.25
N GLU A 180 12.62 11.88 -40.20
CA GLU A 180 14.06 11.59 -40.21
C GLU A 180 14.41 10.48 -41.22
N LEU A 181 13.60 9.41 -41.27
CA LEU A 181 13.74 8.34 -42.27
C LEU A 181 13.59 8.87 -43.70
N GLU A 182 12.53 9.63 -43.98
CA GLU A 182 12.32 10.20 -45.32
C GLU A 182 13.46 11.14 -45.74
N GLN A 183 14.05 11.87 -44.79
CA GLN A 183 15.23 12.71 -45.06
C GLN A 183 16.49 11.87 -45.34
N ALA A 184 16.70 10.80 -44.57
CA ALA A 184 17.81 9.87 -44.81
C ALA A 184 17.69 9.18 -46.17
N GLU A 185 16.49 8.73 -46.54
CA GLU A 185 16.22 8.09 -47.83
C GLU A 185 16.50 9.04 -48.99
N LYS A 186 16.06 10.29 -48.89
CA LYS A 186 16.36 11.34 -49.89
C LYS A 186 17.86 11.59 -50.02
N LYS A 187 18.60 11.65 -48.91
CA LYS A 187 20.06 11.83 -48.92
C LYS A 187 20.76 10.64 -49.60
N LEU A 188 20.34 9.42 -49.28
CA LEU A 188 20.86 8.22 -49.93
C LEU A 188 20.56 8.23 -51.44
N GLN A 189 19.32 8.53 -51.83
CA GLN A 189 18.93 8.60 -53.24
C GLN A 189 19.74 9.66 -54.00
N GLN A 190 19.89 10.86 -53.44
CA GLN A 190 20.70 11.92 -54.03
C GLN A 190 22.16 11.49 -54.18
N PHE A 191 22.74 10.85 -53.15
CA PHE A 191 24.10 10.35 -53.19
C PHE A 191 24.30 9.28 -54.27
N GLN A 192 23.34 8.35 -54.43
CA GLN A 192 23.34 7.32 -55.46
C GLN A 192 23.32 7.93 -56.87
N VAL A 193 22.49 8.96 -57.09
CA VAL A 193 22.39 9.68 -58.38
C VAL A 193 23.68 10.44 -58.70
N ASP A 194 24.18 11.23 -57.74
CA ASP A 194 25.36 12.10 -57.94
C ASP A 194 26.64 11.29 -58.17
N ASN A 195 26.80 10.17 -57.46
CA ASN A 195 28.00 9.34 -57.51
C ASN A 195 27.89 8.13 -58.45
N LYS A 196 26.68 7.88 -59.01
CA LYS A 196 26.35 6.72 -59.88
C LYS A 196 26.65 5.37 -59.23
N VAL A 197 26.46 5.28 -57.91
CA VAL A 197 26.67 4.06 -57.13
C VAL A 197 25.30 3.44 -56.85
N TYR A 198 24.86 2.50 -57.70
CA TYR A 198 23.53 1.88 -57.61
C TYR A 198 23.53 0.49 -56.97
N SER A 199 24.72 -0.10 -56.79
CA SER A 199 24.89 -1.36 -56.10
C SER A 199 26.32 -1.48 -55.62
N THR A 200 26.48 -2.08 -54.46
CA THR A 200 27.72 -2.21 -53.73
C THR A 200 27.88 -3.70 -53.43
N ALA A 201 29.03 -4.28 -53.78
CA ALA A 201 29.38 -5.71 -53.68
C ALA A 201 29.01 -6.34 -52.31
N ASP A 202 28.76 -7.65 -52.28
CA ASP A 202 28.39 -8.42 -51.07
C ASP A 202 29.34 -8.21 -49.86
N GLN A 203 30.60 -7.83 -50.11
CA GLN A 203 31.57 -7.49 -49.06
C GLN A 203 31.20 -6.22 -48.27
N MET A 204 30.56 -5.24 -48.91
CA MET A 204 30.10 -4.03 -48.23
C MET A 204 28.85 -4.28 -47.40
N LYS A 205 27.99 -5.22 -47.83
CA LYS A 205 26.79 -5.60 -47.08
C LYS A 205 27.11 -6.09 -45.67
N GLY A 206 28.10 -7.00 -45.53
CA GLY A 206 28.49 -7.50 -44.20
C GLY A 206 29.04 -6.42 -43.26
N LEU A 207 29.75 -5.43 -43.79
CA LEU A 207 30.23 -4.29 -43.00
C LEU A 207 29.09 -3.33 -42.66
N THR A 208 28.21 -3.02 -43.63
CA THR A 208 27.01 -2.20 -43.39
C THR A 208 26.08 -2.83 -42.35
N ASP A 209 25.81 -4.12 -42.43
CA ASP A 209 24.97 -4.85 -41.47
C ASP A 209 25.59 -4.82 -40.06
N LYS A 210 26.92 -4.97 -39.96
CA LYS A 210 27.62 -4.85 -38.66
C LYS A 210 27.53 -3.42 -38.09
N ILE A 211 27.71 -2.41 -38.94
CA ILE A 211 27.67 -1.00 -38.52
C ILE A 211 26.26 -0.62 -38.08
N THR A 212 25.24 -0.92 -38.89
CA THR A 212 23.84 -0.61 -38.61
C THR A 212 23.36 -1.26 -37.32
N LEU A 213 23.78 -2.49 -37.05
CA LEU A 213 23.48 -3.19 -35.80
C LEU A 213 24.10 -2.50 -34.57
N ILE A 214 25.32 -1.97 -34.67
CA ILE A 214 25.93 -1.17 -33.59
C ILE A 214 25.23 0.19 -33.42
N ASP A 215 24.89 0.87 -34.51
CA ASP A 215 24.20 2.16 -34.43
C ASP A 215 22.76 2.03 -33.91
N ARG A 216 22.08 0.91 -34.23
CA ARG A 216 20.80 0.54 -33.62
C ARG A 216 20.93 0.38 -32.10
N GLU A 217 21.94 -0.36 -31.65
CA GLU A 217 22.21 -0.51 -30.21
C GLU A 217 22.58 0.82 -29.55
N LYS A 218 23.32 1.73 -30.23
CA LYS A 218 23.60 3.08 -29.74
C LYS A 218 22.33 3.92 -29.62
N ALA A 219 21.46 3.90 -30.63
CA ALA A 219 20.19 4.62 -30.61
C ALA A 219 19.28 4.10 -29.48
N GLN A 220 19.22 2.78 -29.29
CA GLN A 220 18.50 2.17 -28.18
C GLN A 220 19.10 2.59 -26.83
N ASN A 221 20.42 2.54 -26.68
CA ASN A 221 21.11 2.92 -25.45
C ASN A 221 20.93 4.40 -25.12
N GLN A 222 20.92 5.28 -26.13
CA GLN A 222 20.63 6.71 -25.97
C GLN A 222 19.21 6.94 -25.47
N LEU A 223 18.23 6.21 -26.03
CA LEU A 223 16.85 6.26 -25.57
C LEU A 223 16.73 5.76 -24.12
N ASP A 224 17.41 4.68 -23.76
CA ASP A 224 17.44 4.13 -22.40
C ASP A 224 18.04 5.15 -21.41
N LEU A 225 19.11 5.84 -21.82
CA LEU A 225 19.76 6.90 -21.05
C LEU A 225 18.82 8.08 -20.82
N GLU A 226 18.19 8.62 -21.88
CA GLU A 226 17.23 9.72 -21.79
C GLU A 226 16.04 9.36 -20.90
N THR A 227 15.52 8.14 -21.05
CA THR A 227 14.38 7.63 -20.26
C THR A 227 14.74 7.51 -18.79
N ALA A 228 15.90 6.91 -18.47
CA ALA A 228 16.36 6.78 -17.09
C ALA A 228 16.63 8.14 -16.44
N GLN A 229 17.23 9.08 -17.17
CA GLN A 229 17.47 10.44 -16.66
C GLN A 229 16.17 11.20 -16.39
N ALA A 230 15.22 11.15 -17.32
CA ALA A 230 13.92 11.80 -17.16
C ALA A 230 13.16 11.23 -15.95
N ALA A 231 13.16 9.89 -15.79
CA ALA A 231 12.56 9.23 -14.65
C ALA A 231 13.21 9.66 -13.33
N LEU A 232 14.56 9.73 -13.26
CA LEU A 232 15.27 10.20 -12.08
C LEU A 232 15.00 11.66 -11.76
N GLY A 233 14.86 12.53 -12.76
CA GLY A 233 14.48 13.92 -12.56
C GLY A 233 13.16 14.05 -11.81
N SER A 234 12.12 13.37 -12.31
CA SER A 234 10.80 13.35 -11.69
C SER A 234 10.81 12.73 -10.28
N ILE A 235 11.50 11.59 -10.10
CA ILE A 235 11.57 10.90 -8.81
C ILE A 235 12.31 11.75 -7.76
N ASN A 236 13.39 12.45 -8.15
CA ASN A 236 14.13 13.31 -7.22
C ASN A 236 13.33 14.55 -6.81
N GLU A 237 12.50 15.11 -7.70
CA GLU A 237 11.56 16.18 -7.35
C GLU A 237 10.53 15.71 -6.32
N GLN A 238 10.02 14.50 -6.46
CA GLN A 238 9.04 13.90 -5.54
C GLN A 238 9.66 13.50 -4.19
N LEU A 239 10.92 13.04 -4.16
CA LEU A 239 11.61 12.58 -2.94
C LEU A 239 12.25 13.72 -2.12
N GLY A 240 12.44 14.92 -2.70
CA GLY A 240 13.06 16.04 -2.02
C GLY A 240 14.45 15.71 -1.43
N SER A 241 14.77 16.25 -0.25
CA SER A 241 16.08 16.06 0.41
C SER A 241 16.29 14.66 1.02
N ALA A 242 15.22 13.92 1.30
CA ALA A 242 15.28 12.59 1.91
C ALA A 242 15.90 11.53 0.96
N GLY A 243 15.72 11.68 -0.35
CA GLY A 243 16.27 10.76 -1.34
C GLY A 243 17.79 10.83 -1.51
N LYS A 244 18.46 11.88 -1.01
CA LYS A 244 19.89 12.12 -1.27
C LYS A 244 20.84 11.34 -0.35
N SER A 245 20.44 11.10 0.91
CA SER A 245 21.30 10.45 1.92
C SER A 245 21.28 8.92 1.86
N ILE A 246 20.41 8.34 1.04
CA ILE A 246 20.15 6.89 0.96
C ILE A 246 20.82 6.26 -0.29
N ALA A 247 21.13 7.07 -1.31
CA ALA A 247 21.73 6.63 -2.58
C ALA A 247 23.15 6.01 -2.46
N ASP A 248 23.77 6.09 -1.28
CA ASP A 248 25.16 5.71 -1.03
C ASP A 248 25.33 4.26 -0.50
N SER A 249 24.32 3.39 -0.63
CA SER A 249 24.47 1.97 -0.26
C SER A 249 25.60 1.31 -1.08
N ALA A 250 26.65 0.85 -0.40
CA ALA A 250 27.81 0.22 -1.01
C ALA A 250 27.43 -1.03 -1.83
N THR A 251 26.47 -1.82 -1.35
CA THR A 251 26.00 -3.03 -2.04
C THR A 251 25.30 -2.69 -3.35
N VAL A 252 24.44 -1.65 -3.35
CA VAL A 252 23.75 -1.18 -4.56
C VAL A 252 24.74 -0.63 -5.57
N GLN A 253 25.74 0.14 -5.12
CA GLN A 253 26.80 0.65 -6.00
C GLN A 253 27.63 -0.49 -6.61
N ALA A 254 27.91 -1.55 -5.85
CA ALA A 254 28.60 -2.73 -6.36
C ALA A 254 27.80 -3.44 -7.47
N TYR A 255 26.49 -3.67 -7.26
CA TYR A 255 25.62 -4.26 -8.27
C TYR A 255 25.45 -3.38 -9.51
N LYS A 256 25.34 -2.06 -9.36
CA LYS A 256 25.33 -1.12 -10.49
C LYS A 256 26.59 -1.26 -11.34
N GLY A 257 27.76 -1.28 -10.70
CA GLY A 257 29.04 -1.47 -11.37
C GLY A 257 29.14 -2.82 -12.07
N GLN A 258 28.73 -3.90 -11.39
CA GLN A 258 28.71 -5.25 -11.97
C GLN A 258 27.77 -5.33 -13.18
N LEU A 259 26.56 -4.77 -13.09
CA LEU A 259 25.63 -4.75 -14.21
C LEU A 259 26.16 -3.93 -15.37
N ALA A 260 26.75 -2.76 -15.11
CA ALA A 260 27.36 -1.94 -16.15
C ALA A 260 28.50 -2.70 -16.87
N ASP A 261 29.35 -3.42 -16.14
CA ASP A 261 30.43 -4.25 -16.72
C ASP A 261 29.88 -5.44 -17.53
N LEU A 262 28.90 -6.18 -17.00
CA LEU A 262 28.29 -7.31 -17.70
C LEU A 262 27.56 -6.89 -18.98
N GLU A 263 26.81 -5.79 -18.91
CA GLU A 263 26.08 -5.23 -20.05
C GLU A 263 27.04 -4.61 -21.09
N ALA A 264 28.15 -4.01 -20.66
CA ALA A 264 29.24 -3.59 -21.54
C ALA A 264 29.91 -4.80 -22.23
N ARG A 265 30.18 -5.89 -21.49
CA ARG A 265 30.70 -7.13 -22.08
C ARG A 265 29.72 -7.74 -23.07
N LYS A 266 28.42 -7.76 -22.76
CA LYS A 266 27.37 -8.16 -23.70
C LYS A 266 27.38 -7.28 -24.95
N ALA A 267 27.48 -5.96 -24.81
CA ALA A 267 27.63 -5.05 -25.94
C ALA A 267 28.86 -5.38 -26.80
N SER A 268 29.96 -5.86 -26.21
CA SER A 268 31.14 -6.30 -26.97
C SER A 268 30.95 -7.60 -27.77
N TYR A 269 29.91 -8.38 -27.45
CA TYR A 269 29.52 -9.62 -28.12
C TYR A 269 28.56 -9.38 -29.28
N VAL A 270 27.90 -8.22 -29.29
CA VAL A 270 27.02 -7.76 -30.35
C VAL A 270 27.79 -7.76 -31.68
N GLY A 271 27.24 -8.44 -32.68
CA GLY A 271 27.88 -8.63 -33.99
C GLY A 271 28.99 -9.68 -34.05
N LYS A 272 29.38 -10.30 -32.92
CA LYS A 272 30.37 -11.41 -32.87
C LYS A 272 29.73 -12.77 -32.61
N TYR A 273 28.69 -12.81 -31.78
CA TYR A 273 27.99 -14.03 -31.40
C TYR A 273 26.48 -13.90 -31.66
N THR A 274 25.84 -15.02 -31.99
CA THR A 274 24.37 -15.12 -32.05
C THR A 274 23.79 -15.36 -30.66
N ASP A 275 22.49 -15.13 -30.50
CA ASP A 275 21.78 -15.32 -29.22
C ASP A 275 21.88 -16.75 -28.67
N GLU A 276 22.00 -17.75 -29.56
CA GLU A 276 22.12 -19.15 -29.20
C GLU A 276 23.51 -19.57 -28.71
N HIS A 277 24.52 -18.71 -28.91
CA HIS A 277 25.90 -19.02 -28.58
C HIS A 277 26.09 -19.18 -27.06
N PRO A 278 26.89 -20.17 -26.57
CA PRO A 278 27.07 -20.41 -25.14
C PRO A 278 27.53 -19.18 -24.34
N ALA A 279 28.47 -18.40 -24.89
CA ALA A 279 28.95 -17.17 -24.25
C ALA A 279 27.85 -16.10 -24.13
N MET A 280 26.90 -16.04 -25.08
CA MET A 280 25.77 -15.11 -25.01
C MET A 280 24.74 -15.58 -23.97
N LYS A 281 24.50 -16.89 -23.88
CA LYS A 281 23.64 -17.47 -22.83
C LYS A 281 24.22 -17.24 -21.43
N GLU A 282 25.52 -17.45 -21.27
CA GLU A 282 26.22 -17.24 -20.00
C GLU A 282 26.15 -15.77 -19.56
N ILE A 283 26.48 -14.81 -20.44
CA ILE A 283 26.41 -13.39 -20.06
C ILE A 283 24.98 -12.95 -19.77
N ASN A 284 24.00 -13.43 -20.53
CA ASN A 284 22.59 -13.15 -20.27
C ASN A 284 22.17 -13.70 -18.90
N GLN A 285 22.57 -14.92 -18.55
CA GLN A 285 22.30 -15.49 -17.24
C GLN A 285 22.95 -14.66 -16.11
N GLN A 286 24.23 -14.28 -16.25
CA GLN A 286 24.92 -13.46 -15.25
C GLN A 286 24.26 -12.08 -15.07
N ILE A 287 23.80 -11.46 -16.16
CA ILE A 287 23.05 -10.20 -16.13
C ILE A 287 21.75 -10.39 -15.36
N GLU A 288 20.99 -11.45 -15.63
CA GLU A 288 19.72 -11.70 -14.95
C GLU A 288 19.93 -12.02 -13.45
N GLU A 289 20.98 -12.77 -13.11
CA GLU A 289 21.36 -13.01 -11.72
C GLU A 289 21.74 -11.70 -11.01
N ALA A 290 22.54 -10.83 -11.64
CA ALA A 290 22.92 -9.53 -11.10
C ALA A 290 21.73 -8.58 -10.97
N LYS A 291 20.79 -8.57 -11.92
CA LYS A 291 19.54 -7.79 -11.85
C LYS A 291 18.65 -8.27 -10.72
N SER A 292 18.54 -9.58 -10.54
CA SER A 292 17.76 -10.18 -9.45
C SER A 292 18.36 -9.84 -8.08
N GLY A 293 19.68 -10.00 -7.93
CA GLY A 293 20.41 -9.63 -6.71
C GLY A 293 20.27 -8.14 -6.37
N LEU A 294 20.40 -7.26 -7.37
CA LEU A 294 20.18 -5.83 -7.20
C LEU A 294 18.76 -5.52 -6.71
N ASN A 295 17.74 -6.10 -7.35
CA ASN A 295 16.35 -5.84 -6.96
C ASN A 295 16.03 -6.32 -5.54
N ALA A 296 16.57 -7.48 -5.14
CA ALA A 296 16.42 -7.99 -3.78
C ALA A 296 17.04 -7.03 -2.74
N GLU A 297 18.24 -6.51 -3.02
CA GLU A 297 18.93 -5.56 -2.16
C GLU A 297 18.19 -4.21 -2.09
N ILE A 298 17.72 -3.69 -3.23
CA ILE A 298 16.91 -2.46 -3.30
C ILE A 298 15.67 -2.59 -2.42
N ASN A 299 14.95 -3.70 -2.51
CA ASN A 299 13.75 -3.94 -1.72
C ASN A 299 14.07 -4.07 -0.22
N ALA A 300 15.19 -4.71 0.14
CA ALA A 300 15.64 -4.81 1.52
C ALA A 300 15.95 -3.43 2.12
N ILE A 301 16.70 -2.59 1.40
CA ILE A 301 17.05 -1.22 1.81
C ILE A 301 15.80 -0.35 1.93
N ALA A 302 14.90 -0.40 0.94
CA ALA A 302 13.65 0.36 0.97
C ALA A 302 12.80 -0.01 2.19
N SER A 303 12.74 -1.30 2.54
CA SER A 303 12.00 -1.79 3.72
C SER A 303 12.63 -1.39 5.07
N GLN A 304 13.95 -1.21 5.11
CA GLN A 304 14.69 -0.90 6.34
C GLN A 304 14.67 0.60 6.68
N GLN A 305 14.65 1.47 5.66
CA GLN A 305 14.85 2.91 5.83
C GLN A 305 13.57 3.74 5.87
N ALA A 306 12.47 3.26 5.29
CA ALA A 306 11.16 3.87 5.45
C ALA A 306 10.30 2.99 6.36
N PRO A 307 9.81 3.48 7.51
CA PRO A 307 8.85 2.74 8.33
C PRO A 307 7.63 2.33 7.50
N SER A 308 6.99 1.21 7.85
CA SER A 308 5.81 0.64 7.17
C SER A 308 4.62 1.60 7.01
N SER A 309 4.65 2.76 7.67
CA SER A 309 3.63 3.81 7.57
C SER A 309 3.78 4.71 6.32
N ASN A 310 4.84 4.60 5.52
CA ASN A 310 5.00 5.40 4.30
C ASN A 310 5.40 4.57 3.07
N SER A 311 4.50 3.66 2.66
CA SER A 311 4.68 2.73 1.53
C SER A 311 4.94 3.43 0.18
N ALA A 312 4.40 4.63 -0.01
CA ALA A 312 4.64 5.42 -1.21
C ALA A 312 6.11 5.87 -1.33
N GLN A 313 6.74 6.25 -0.20
CA GLN A 313 8.17 6.62 -0.19
C GLN A 313 9.08 5.43 -0.46
N GLN A 314 8.71 4.22 -0.01
CA GLN A 314 9.45 2.99 -0.32
C GLN A 314 9.45 2.69 -1.82
N GLY A 315 8.29 2.84 -2.48
CA GLY A 315 8.15 2.65 -3.93
C GLY A 315 9.04 3.61 -4.72
N LEU A 316 8.93 4.91 -4.43
CA LEU A 316 9.75 5.93 -5.09
C LEU A 316 11.25 5.71 -4.88
N LEU A 317 11.66 5.22 -3.70
CA LEU A 317 13.05 4.91 -3.42
C LEU A 317 13.54 3.68 -4.22
N ALA A 318 12.72 2.64 -4.33
CA ALA A 318 13.03 1.49 -5.15
C ALA A 318 13.16 1.87 -6.64
N ASP A 319 12.24 2.69 -7.13
CA ASP A 319 12.26 3.17 -8.51
C ASP A 319 13.45 4.08 -8.78
N LYS A 320 13.87 4.90 -7.80
CA LYS A 320 15.11 5.65 -7.88
C LYS A 320 16.30 4.73 -8.12
N PHE A 321 16.49 3.70 -7.29
CA PHE A 321 17.66 2.81 -7.43
C PHE A 321 17.64 2.02 -8.74
N ARG A 322 16.47 1.58 -9.20
CA ARG A 322 16.32 0.92 -10.50
C ARG A 322 16.73 1.82 -11.65
N ASN A 323 16.27 3.07 -11.65
CA ASN A 323 16.62 4.02 -12.70
C ASN A 323 18.08 4.50 -12.63
N GLU A 324 18.67 4.61 -11.43
CA GLU A 324 20.11 4.88 -11.29
C GLU A 324 20.96 3.71 -11.82
N ALA A 325 20.51 2.47 -11.61
CA ALA A 325 21.18 1.30 -12.18
C ALA A 325 21.04 1.24 -13.70
N ALA A 326 19.85 1.52 -14.23
CA ALA A 326 19.64 1.64 -15.67
C ALA A 326 20.53 2.72 -16.29
N LEU A 327 20.66 3.88 -15.62
CA LEU A 327 21.57 4.95 -16.04
C LEU A 327 23.03 4.50 -16.05
N ALA A 328 23.49 3.85 -14.98
CA ALA A 328 24.87 3.36 -14.89
C ALA A 328 25.17 2.29 -15.97
N VAL A 329 24.21 1.40 -16.23
CA VAL A 329 24.29 0.42 -17.32
C VAL A 329 24.40 1.11 -18.68
N ALA A 330 23.52 2.08 -18.94
CA ALA A 330 23.53 2.81 -20.21
C ALA A 330 24.84 3.56 -20.44
N GLN A 331 25.39 4.19 -19.39
CA GLN A 331 26.70 4.84 -19.43
C GLN A 331 27.86 3.84 -19.65
N GLY A 332 27.80 2.67 -19.01
CA GLY A 332 28.77 1.60 -19.22
C GLY A 332 28.77 1.10 -20.66
N LYS A 333 27.58 0.85 -21.21
CA LYS A 333 27.38 0.47 -22.62
C LYS A 333 27.88 1.54 -23.58
N GLU A 334 27.64 2.82 -23.29
CA GLU A 334 28.04 3.94 -24.15
C GLU A 334 29.54 3.90 -24.47
N SER A 335 30.39 3.63 -23.47
CA SER A 335 31.84 3.53 -23.70
C SER A 335 32.22 2.38 -24.63
N THR A 336 31.62 1.20 -24.45
CA THR A 336 31.89 0.04 -25.32
C THR A 336 31.38 0.27 -26.73
N LEU A 337 30.16 0.80 -26.88
CA LEU A 337 29.57 1.10 -28.17
C LEU A 337 30.36 2.19 -28.91
N ALA A 338 30.87 3.20 -28.20
CA ALA A 338 31.75 4.22 -28.78
C ALA A 338 33.09 3.64 -29.28
N ASN A 339 33.65 2.64 -28.59
CA ASN A 339 34.86 1.96 -29.05
C ASN A 339 34.59 1.10 -30.29
N LEU A 340 33.47 0.35 -30.31
CA LEU A 340 33.06 -0.43 -31.49
C LEU A 340 32.77 0.47 -32.70
N ASP A 341 32.20 1.64 -32.47
CA ASP A 341 31.96 2.64 -33.50
C ASP A 341 33.27 3.18 -34.08
N LYS A 342 34.27 3.47 -33.24
CA LYS A 342 35.62 3.85 -33.70
C LYS A 342 36.29 2.75 -34.53
N GLU A 343 36.19 1.49 -34.11
CA GLU A 343 36.72 0.35 -34.89
C GLU A 343 36.05 0.28 -36.28
N ASN A 344 34.74 0.51 -36.33
CA ASN A 344 33.98 0.54 -37.58
C ASN A 344 34.37 1.76 -38.46
N GLU A 345 34.56 2.94 -37.87
CA GLU A 345 35.05 4.13 -38.58
C GLU A 345 36.45 3.91 -39.17
N GLU A 346 37.35 3.25 -38.43
CA GLU A 346 38.68 2.89 -38.93
C GLU A 346 38.61 1.89 -40.09
N ALA A 347 37.72 0.89 -39.99
CA ALA A 347 37.47 -0.02 -41.11
C ALA A 347 36.96 0.72 -42.35
N MET A 348 36.12 1.76 -42.18
CA MET A 348 35.63 2.60 -43.26
C MET A 348 36.68 3.54 -43.87
N LYS A 349 37.74 3.92 -43.14
CA LYS A 349 38.84 4.76 -43.68
C LYS A 349 39.62 4.06 -44.79
N ASN A 350 39.65 2.73 -44.77
CA ASN A 350 40.31 1.92 -45.79
C ASN A 350 39.49 1.82 -47.09
N LEU A 351 38.24 2.32 -47.10
CA LEU A 351 37.37 2.29 -48.26
C LEU A 351 37.51 3.56 -49.13
N PRO A 352 37.37 3.43 -50.46
CA PRO A 352 37.19 4.55 -51.37
C PRO A 352 36.13 5.55 -50.89
N GLU A 353 36.35 6.84 -51.14
CA GLU A 353 35.50 7.93 -50.66
C GLU A 353 34.03 7.77 -51.08
N LYS A 354 33.78 7.29 -52.31
CA LYS A 354 32.43 7.03 -52.82
C LYS A 354 31.73 5.87 -52.10
N GLU A 355 32.46 4.81 -51.76
CA GLU A 355 31.92 3.65 -51.06
C GLU A 355 31.60 4.00 -49.60
N ARG A 356 32.50 4.76 -48.95
CA ARG A 356 32.26 5.28 -47.60
C ARG A 356 31.06 6.21 -47.52
N GLY A 357 30.92 7.15 -48.45
CA GLY A 357 29.74 8.04 -48.49
C GLY A 357 28.43 7.27 -48.74
N TYR A 358 28.46 6.22 -49.57
CA TYR A 358 27.32 5.34 -49.78
C TYR A 358 26.95 4.57 -48.50
N ILE A 359 27.94 3.96 -47.84
CA ILE A 359 27.73 3.19 -46.60
C ILE A 359 27.17 4.10 -45.50
N GLN A 360 27.69 5.33 -45.35
CA GLN A 360 27.16 6.29 -44.37
C GLN A 360 25.70 6.63 -44.65
N ALA A 361 25.36 6.98 -45.89
CA ALA A 361 23.99 7.30 -46.25
C ALA A 361 23.05 6.09 -46.11
N LYS A 362 23.51 4.89 -46.45
CA LYS A 362 22.73 3.65 -46.33
C LYS A 362 22.48 3.29 -44.87
N ARG A 363 23.51 3.42 -44.03
CA ARG A 363 23.45 3.22 -42.59
C ARG A 363 22.45 4.18 -41.94
N ASP A 364 22.49 5.46 -42.30
CA ASP A 364 21.57 6.46 -41.76
C ASP A 364 20.11 6.11 -42.08
N VAL A 365 19.84 5.58 -43.29
CA VAL A 365 18.52 5.05 -43.67
C VAL A 365 18.13 3.85 -42.82
N ASP A 366 19.02 2.86 -42.70
CA ASP A 366 18.73 1.62 -41.98
C ASP A 366 18.46 1.86 -40.50
N VAL A 367 19.25 2.73 -39.86
CA VAL A 367 19.05 3.11 -38.45
C VAL A 367 17.73 3.87 -38.28
N ALA A 368 17.42 4.83 -39.16
CA ALA A 368 16.16 5.56 -39.10
C ALA A 368 14.95 4.64 -39.32
N GLN A 369 15.08 3.66 -40.23
CA GLN A 369 14.05 2.66 -40.49
C GLN A 369 13.81 1.79 -39.26
N ASP A 370 14.89 1.28 -38.66
CA ASP A 370 14.82 0.44 -37.47
C ASP A 370 14.18 1.16 -36.27
N ILE A 371 14.55 2.42 -36.05
CA ILE A 371 13.94 3.27 -35.00
C ILE A 371 12.46 3.47 -35.29
N TYR A 372 12.10 3.79 -36.54
CA TYR A 372 10.70 3.97 -36.94
C TYR A 372 9.86 2.70 -36.72
N GLU A 373 10.36 1.53 -37.14
CA GLU A 373 9.69 0.25 -36.96
C GLU A 373 9.53 -0.11 -35.48
N MET A 374 10.59 0.07 -34.68
CA MET A 374 10.56 -0.17 -33.24
C MET A 374 9.55 0.72 -32.53
N LEU A 375 9.58 2.03 -32.79
CA LEU A 375 8.65 2.99 -32.20
C LEU A 375 7.21 2.74 -32.63
N SER A 376 7.00 2.36 -33.90
CA SER A 376 5.69 2.01 -34.44
C SER A 376 5.13 0.78 -33.73
N LYS A 377 5.95 -0.26 -33.53
CA LYS A 377 5.56 -1.45 -32.76
C LYS A 377 5.20 -1.11 -31.32
N ARG A 378 6.05 -0.33 -30.63
CA ARG A 378 5.80 0.14 -29.26
C ARG A 378 4.53 0.99 -29.16
N LEU A 379 4.23 1.80 -30.18
CA LEU A 379 3.01 2.59 -30.25
C LEU A 379 1.76 1.70 -30.36
N GLU A 380 1.78 0.67 -31.21
CA GLU A 380 0.66 -0.28 -31.30
C GLU A 380 0.46 -1.06 -30.00
N GLU A 381 1.55 -1.48 -29.36
CA GLU A 381 1.49 -2.09 -28.02
C GLU A 381 0.87 -1.13 -26.99
N ALA A 382 1.26 0.15 -26.99
CA ALA A 382 0.70 1.16 -26.09
C ALA A 382 -0.78 1.47 -26.36
N LYS A 383 -1.22 1.47 -27.63
CA LYS A 383 -2.65 1.60 -27.98
C LYS A 383 -3.49 0.46 -27.44
N VAL A 384 -2.99 -0.78 -27.54
CA VAL A 384 -3.65 -1.96 -26.97
C VAL A 384 -3.70 -1.87 -25.45
N ALA A 385 -2.61 -1.43 -24.82
CA ALA A 385 -2.56 -1.25 -23.36
C ALA A 385 -3.53 -0.16 -22.87
N GLU A 386 -3.70 0.94 -23.61
CA GLU A 386 -4.62 2.03 -23.24
C GLU A 386 -6.08 1.56 -23.17
N VAL A 387 -6.51 0.66 -24.04
CA VAL A 387 -7.90 0.13 -24.07
C VAL A 387 -8.09 -1.13 -23.22
N MET A 388 -7.00 -1.70 -22.70
CA MET A 388 -7.07 -2.89 -21.86
C MET A 388 -7.65 -2.52 -20.49
N VAL A 389 -8.64 -3.30 -20.03
CA VAL A 389 -9.19 -3.13 -18.68
C VAL A 389 -8.13 -3.60 -17.67
N PRO A 390 -7.74 -2.76 -16.69
CA PRO A 390 -6.79 -3.19 -15.66
C PRO A 390 -7.38 -4.36 -14.87
N ASN A 391 -6.69 -5.50 -14.89
CA ASN A 391 -7.08 -6.70 -14.12
C ASN A 391 -6.33 -6.79 -12.78
N GLU A 392 -5.90 -5.63 -12.28
CA GLU A 392 -5.09 -5.47 -11.07
C GLU A 392 -5.90 -5.79 -9.82
N VAL A 393 -7.20 -5.48 -9.83
CA VAL A 393 -8.10 -5.78 -8.70
C VAL A 393 -9.26 -6.64 -9.17
N GLN A 394 -9.44 -7.79 -8.51
CA GLN A 394 -10.54 -8.70 -8.75
C GLN A 394 -11.42 -8.78 -7.50
N ILE A 395 -12.74 -8.69 -7.67
CA ILE A 395 -13.67 -8.93 -6.57
C ILE A 395 -13.71 -10.43 -6.31
N VAL A 396 -13.29 -10.86 -5.12
CA VAL A 396 -13.38 -12.26 -4.68
C VAL A 396 -14.74 -12.50 -4.05
N ASP A 397 -15.09 -11.67 -3.05
CA ASP A 397 -16.38 -11.70 -2.39
C ASP A 397 -17.02 -10.32 -2.44
N ALA A 398 -18.23 -10.26 -2.98
CA ALA A 398 -19.04 -9.05 -3.03
C ALA A 398 -19.52 -8.63 -1.63
N PRO A 399 -19.85 -7.33 -1.41
CA PRO A 399 -20.43 -6.84 -0.16
C PRO A 399 -21.66 -7.63 0.29
N ILE A 400 -21.57 -8.23 1.47
CA ILE A 400 -22.68 -8.97 2.08
C ILE A 400 -23.62 -8.06 2.87
N LEU A 401 -24.90 -8.46 2.96
CA LEU A 401 -25.89 -7.85 3.85
C LEU A 401 -25.65 -8.35 5.30
N PRO A 402 -25.34 -7.46 6.26
CA PRO A 402 -25.01 -7.90 7.62
C PRO A 402 -26.26 -8.25 8.43
N GLU A 403 -26.30 -9.48 8.95
CA GLU A 403 -27.44 -9.98 9.74
C GLU A 403 -27.48 -9.45 11.19
N LYS A 404 -26.33 -9.04 11.75
CA LYS A 404 -26.20 -8.66 13.16
C LYS A 404 -25.47 -7.33 13.31
N ALA A 405 -25.95 -6.50 14.24
CA ALA A 405 -25.30 -5.25 14.62
C ALA A 405 -23.96 -5.55 15.34
N ILE A 406 -22.90 -4.83 14.96
CA ILE A 406 -21.56 -4.99 15.56
C ILE A 406 -21.39 -4.17 16.83
N ALA A 407 -22.10 -3.04 16.94
CA ALA A 407 -22.19 -2.22 18.15
C ALA A 407 -23.61 -1.68 18.34
N PRO A 408 -24.03 -1.38 19.59
CA PRO A 408 -23.34 -1.69 20.85
C PRO A 408 -23.37 -3.19 21.21
N ARG A 409 -22.25 -3.73 21.70
CA ARG A 409 -22.18 -5.13 22.17
C ARG A 409 -22.89 -5.26 23.52
N LYS A 410 -24.21 -5.45 23.48
CA LYS A 410 -25.13 -5.45 24.65
C LYS A 410 -24.61 -6.29 25.84
N VAL A 411 -24.08 -7.48 25.55
CA VAL A 411 -23.51 -8.39 26.57
C VAL A 411 -22.26 -7.79 27.24
N LEU A 412 -21.35 -7.19 26.46
CA LEU A 412 -20.15 -6.57 27.02
C LEU A 412 -20.47 -5.33 27.86
N ILE A 413 -21.44 -4.52 27.42
CA ILE A 413 -21.88 -3.35 28.18
C ILE A 413 -22.49 -3.79 29.51
N LEU A 414 -23.37 -4.80 29.50
CA LEU A 414 -24.01 -5.30 30.71
C LEU A 414 -22.98 -5.89 31.70
N LEU A 415 -22.00 -6.67 31.22
CA LEU A 415 -20.89 -7.16 32.04
C LEU A 415 -20.04 -6.01 32.59
N GLY A 416 -19.66 -5.06 31.74
CA GLY A 416 -18.88 -3.89 32.11
C GLY A 416 -19.58 -3.04 33.17
N SER A 417 -20.88 -2.77 33.01
CA SER A 417 -21.70 -2.05 33.97
C SER A 417 -21.85 -2.80 35.30
N THR A 418 -21.87 -4.13 35.28
CA THR A 418 -21.92 -4.94 36.50
C THR A 418 -20.61 -4.84 37.27
N ILE A 419 -19.46 -5.00 36.61
CA ILE A 419 -18.13 -4.87 37.23
C ILE A 419 -17.92 -3.44 37.77
N PHE A 420 -18.24 -2.45 36.95
CA PHE A 420 -18.13 -1.04 37.32
C PHE A 420 -19.04 -0.69 38.51
N GLY A 421 -20.26 -1.23 38.52
CA GLY A 421 -21.20 -1.08 39.63
C GLY A 421 -20.71 -1.72 40.93
N LEU A 422 -20.04 -2.88 40.87
CA LEU A 422 -19.44 -3.52 42.04
C LEU A 422 -18.30 -2.67 42.61
N ILE A 423 -17.40 -2.18 41.75
CA ILE A 423 -16.27 -1.34 42.14
C ILE A 423 -16.76 -0.03 42.77
N LEU A 424 -17.70 0.65 42.10
CA LEU A 424 -18.31 1.88 42.63
C LEU A 424 -19.08 1.61 43.93
N GLY A 425 -19.78 0.49 44.03
CA GLY A 425 -20.49 0.10 45.25
C GLY A 425 -19.52 -0.08 46.43
N CYS A 426 -18.41 -0.80 46.22
CA CYS A 426 -17.36 -0.96 47.22
C CYS A 426 -16.75 0.40 47.61
N LEU A 427 -16.30 1.20 46.64
CA LEU A 427 -15.73 2.53 46.86
C LEU A 427 -16.68 3.47 47.60
N TYR A 428 -17.96 3.51 47.20
CA TYR A 428 -18.98 4.31 47.85
C TYR A 428 -19.16 3.90 49.31
N THR A 429 -19.24 2.59 49.59
CA THR A 429 -19.38 2.11 50.97
C THR A 429 -18.16 2.38 51.85
N LEU A 430 -16.95 2.30 51.28
CA LEU A 430 -15.70 2.60 51.98
C LEU A 430 -15.52 4.11 52.20
N GLY A 431 -15.81 4.95 51.20
CA GLY A 431 -15.80 6.41 51.35
C GLY A 431 -16.77 6.86 52.45
N GLN A 432 -17.97 6.25 52.50
CA GLN A 432 -18.91 6.51 53.57
C GLN A 432 -18.45 5.97 54.95
N PHE A 433 -17.54 5.01 54.98
CA PHE A 433 -16.92 4.52 56.22
C PHE A 433 -15.84 5.50 56.71
N PHE A 434 -14.94 5.95 55.82
CA PHE A 434 -13.90 6.92 56.16
C PHE A 434 -14.45 8.31 56.53
N TYR A 435 -15.56 8.74 55.92
CA TYR A 435 -16.17 10.04 56.23
C TYR A 435 -16.96 10.04 57.57
N ASN A 436 -17.46 8.87 58.00
CA ASN A 436 -18.15 8.76 59.29
C ASN A 436 -17.14 8.47 60.41
N ARG A 437 -16.67 9.53 61.08
CA ARG A 437 -15.97 9.46 62.38
C ARG A 437 -16.91 9.08 63.53
N LYS A 438 -17.60 7.94 63.46
CA LYS A 438 -18.30 7.37 64.63
C LYS A 438 -17.52 6.17 65.13
N VAL A 439 -17.13 6.22 66.41
CA VAL A 439 -16.54 5.11 67.16
C VAL A 439 -17.55 3.97 67.18
N GLN A 440 -17.19 2.82 66.60
CA GLN A 440 -18.13 1.71 66.40
C GLN A 440 -17.75 0.46 67.19
N SER A 441 -16.58 0.43 67.83
CA SER A 441 -16.16 -0.65 68.70
C SER A 441 -15.97 -0.18 70.14
N VAL A 442 -16.37 -1.04 71.08
CA VAL A 442 -16.10 -0.88 72.51
C VAL A 442 -14.58 -0.83 72.79
N GLN A 443 -13.77 -1.44 71.92
CA GLN A 443 -12.31 -1.43 72.03
C GLN A 443 -11.68 -0.10 71.59
N GLU A 444 -12.26 0.60 70.60
CA GLU A 444 -11.80 1.95 70.21
C GLU A 444 -12.02 2.98 71.34
N ILE A 445 -13.08 2.80 72.14
CA ILE A 445 -13.37 3.67 73.30
C ILE A 445 -12.26 3.54 74.35
N ASN A 446 -11.80 2.32 74.63
CA ASN A 446 -10.72 2.08 75.60
C ASN A 446 -9.38 2.68 75.14
N GLU A 447 -9.08 2.62 73.84
CA GLU A 447 -7.83 3.11 73.26
C GLU A 447 -7.78 4.65 73.17
N ILE A 448 -8.92 5.30 72.87
CA ILE A 448 -9.00 6.76 72.75
C ILE A 448 -9.10 7.44 74.12
N LEU A 449 -9.82 6.84 75.07
CA LEU A 449 -10.09 7.45 76.39
C LEU A 449 -9.17 6.93 77.51
N GLY A 450 -8.40 5.86 77.27
CA GLY A 450 -7.42 5.31 78.23
C GLY A 450 -8.04 4.67 79.47
N ILE A 451 -9.32 4.29 79.42
CA ILE A 451 -10.09 3.73 80.55
C ILE A 451 -10.60 2.33 80.21
N GLU A 452 -10.57 1.44 81.21
CA GLU A 452 -11.01 0.05 81.06
C GLU A 452 -12.54 -0.03 81.13
N ASN A 453 -13.17 -0.55 80.08
CA ASN A 453 -14.62 -0.67 80.04
C ASN A 453 -15.13 -1.74 81.03
N LEU A 454 -15.98 -1.31 81.98
CA LEU A 454 -16.56 -2.16 83.02
C LEU A 454 -17.86 -2.88 82.59
N GLY A 455 -18.47 -2.53 81.45
CA GLY A 455 -19.66 -3.21 80.95
C GLY A 455 -20.37 -2.50 79.80
N VAL A 456 -21.05 -3.27 78.94
CA VAL A 456 -21.84 -2.75 77.82
C VAL A 456 -23.33 -2.91 78.17
N ILE A 457 -24.07 -1.81 78.23
CA ILE A 457 -25.53 -1.84 78.39
C ILE A 457 -26.16 -1.88 76.98
N PRO A 458 -26.81 -2.99 76.58
CA PRO A 458 -27.45 -3.08 75.29
C PRO A 458 -28.70 -2.19 75.25
N ASN A 459 -28.77 -1.29 74.26
CA ASN A 459 -30.00 -0.55 73.97
C ASN A 459 -30.93 -1.45 73.15
N HIS A 460 -31.94 -2.03 73.80
CA HIS A 460 -33.04 -2.69 73.12
C HIS A 460 -34.12 -1.63 72.83
N GLU A 461 -34.09 -1.04 71.63
CA GLU A 461 -35.30 -0.43 71.08
C GLU A 461 -36.27 -1.57 70.76
N GLU A 462 -37.43 -1.57 71.42
CA GLU A 462 -38.56 -2.44 71.07
C GLU A 462 -38.94 -2.20 69.61
N LYS A 463 -38.73 -3.21 68.77
CA LYS A 463 -39.36 -3.24 67.46
C LYS A 463 -40.84 -3.53 67.66
N GLU A 464 -41.68 -2.51 67.55
CA GLU A 464 -43.08 -2.72 67.18
C GLU A 464 -43.10 -3.64 65.95
N CYS A 465 -43.77 -4.78 66.08
CA CYS A 465 -44.04 -5.64 64.95
C CYS A 465 -45.05 -4.93 64.04
N GLU A 466 -44.58 -4.13 63.10
CA GLU A 466 -45.37 -3.75 61.94
C GLU A 466 -45.61 -5.01 61.10
N GLU A 467 -46.83 -5.56 61.19
CA GLU A 467 -47.33 -6.55 60.25
C GLU A 467 -47.20 -5.99 58.83
N SER A 468 -46.35 -6.62 58.01
CA SER A 468 -46.31 -6.34 56.59
C SER A 468 -47.63 -6.80 55.97
N SER A 469 -48.54 -5.85 55.69
CA SER A 469 -49.76 -6.07 54.89
C SER A 469 -49.40 -6.33 53.42
N ASN A 470 -48.68 -7.42 53.16
CA ASN A 470 -48.49 -7.97 51.83
C ASN A 470 -49.52 -9.08 51.64
N ARG A 471 -50.70 -8.71 51.13
CA ARG A 471 -51.81 -9.62 50.76
C ARG A 471 -51.38 -10.81 49.89
N ILE A 472 -50.23 -10.72 49.22
CA ILE A 472 -49.68 -11.77 48.35
C ILE A 472 -49.06 -12.92 49.16
N VAL A 473 -48.48 -12.65 50.35
CA VAL A 473 -47.84 -13.69 51.18
C VAL A 473 -48.88 -14.52 51.93
N ALA A 474 -50.03 -13.93 52.28
CA ALA A 474 -51.14 -14.63 52.93
C ALA A 474 -51.84 -15.65 52.00
N LEU A 475 -51.86 -15.38 50.68
CA LEU A 475 -52.48 -16.27 49.69
C LEU A 475 -51.66 -17.55 49.45
N TRP A 476 -50.33 -17.46 49.50
CA TRP A 476 -49.44 -18.60 49.33
C TRP A 476 -49.43 -19.58 50.51
N ARG A 477 -49.75 -19.11 51.71
CA ARG A 477 -49.78 -19.97 52.92
C ARG A 477 -51.07 -20.79 53.05
N LYS A 478 -52.13 -20.46 52.29
CA LYS A 478 -53.42 -21.17 52.33
C LYS A 478 -53.54 -22.33 51.31
N VAL A 479 -52.53 -22.52 50.46
CA VAL A 479 -52.52 -23.58 49.41
C VAL A 479 -51.54 -24.72 49.74
N ARG A 480 -50.76 -24.62 50.81
CA ARG A 480 -49.91 -25.72 51.31
C ARG A 480 -49.95 -25.77 52.82
N GLY A 481 -50.66 -26.75 53.37
CA GLY A 481 -50.70 -27.09 54.79
C GLY A 481 -52.07 -26.85 55.40
#